data_AF-A0A4D4MCX0-F1
#
_entry.id   AF-A0A4D4MCX0-F1
#
_cell.length_a   1.000
_cell.length_b   1.000
_cell.length_c   1.000
_cell.angle_alpha   90.00
_cell.angle_beta   90.00
_cell.angle_gamma   90.00
#
_symmetry.space_group_name_H-M   'P 1'
#
loop_
_entity.id
_entity.type
_entity.pdbx_description
1 polymer ?
#
loop_
_entity_poly.entity_id
_entity_poly.type
_entity_poly.pdbx_seq_one_letter_code
_entity_poly.pdbx_strand_id
1 'polypeptide(L)'
;MADTAARAARLLTGDTTSLHLSQHEDAARIASSNCGPEWFHRLIQNTGAKPAAFARLTRAWRYGGPTGITVAEQPRTPDPTAMTAARTALTETLTEMTTPPVALRAWRNRLTLADHGIQLRLGPDTRWYPYLQDDDGDWWPAAPADPDPVTALTSVWQQTER
;
A
#
# COMPACT_ATOMS: atom_id res chain seq x y z
N MET A 1 -20.12 -10.23 -8.31
CA MET A 1 -20.32 -11.68 -8.02
C MET A 1 -19.09 -12.36 -7.43
N ALA A 2 -17.86 -12.07 -7.92
CA ALA A 2 -16.64 -12.68 -7.39
C ALA A 2 -16.36 -12.41 -5.90
N ASP A 3 -16.54 -11.16 -5.43
CA ASP A 3 -16.30 -10.79 -4.02
C ASP A 3 -17.21 -11.56 -3.04
N THR A 4 -18.51 -11.64 -3.34
CA THR A 4 -19.47 -12.38 -2.51
C THR A 4 -19.08 -13.85 -2.36
N ALA A 5 -18.72 -14.51 -3.46
CA ALA A 5 -18.30 -15.92 -3.45
C ALA A 5 -16.99 -16.12 -2.67
N ALA A 6 -16.01 -15.25 -2.86
CA ALA A 6 -14.74 -15.30 -2.13
C ALA A 6 -14.93 -15.10 -0.62
N ARG A 7 -15.85 -14.23 -0.21
CA ARG A 7 -16.19 -14.02 1.21
C ARG A 7 -16.91 -15.22 1.81
N ALA A 8 -17.89 -15.79 1.10
CA ALA A 8 -18.58 -16.99 1.55
C ALA A 8 -17.58 -18.14 1.78
N ALA A 9 -16.62 -18.33 0.86
CA ALA A 9 -15.57 -19.33 1.01
C ALA A 9 -14.69 -19.08 2.26
N ARG A 10 -14.25 -17.84 2.50
CA ARG A 10 -13.46 -17.49 3.70
C ARG A 10 -14.22 -17.72 5.00
N LEU A 11 -15.50 -17.36 5.03
CA LEU A 11 -16.36 -17.60 6.18
C LEU A 11 -16.52 -19.10 6.47
N LEU A 12 -16.68 -19.92 5.43
CA LEU A 12 -16.76 -21.39 5.56
C LEU A 12 -15.46 -22.00 6.10
N THR A 13 -14.31 -21.36 5.89
CA THR A 13 -13.03 -21.76 6.48
C THR A 13 -12.75 -21.16 7.87
N GLY A 14 -13.71 -20.41 8.44
CA GLY A 14 -13.59 -19.78 9.75
C GLY A 14 -12.91 -18.41 9.77
N ASP A 15 -12.57 -17.83 8.61
CA ASP A 15 -12.04 -16.46 8.53
C ASP A 15 -13.19 -15.45 8.59
N THR A 16 -13.38 -14.89 9.78
CA THR A 16 -14.42 -13.91 10.11
C THR A 16 -13.96 -12.46 9.95
N THR A 17 -12.74 -12.20 9.45
CA THR A 17 -12.16 -10.85 9.35
C THR A 17 -13.09 -9.88 8.61
N SER A 18 -13.75 -10.35 7.55
CA SER A 18 -14.66 -9.51 6.75
C SER A 18 -15.97 -9.11 7.46
N LEU A 19 -16.28 -9.70 8.62
CA LEU A 19 -17.44 -9.34 9.45
C LEU A 19 -17.14 -8.18 10.41
N HIS A 20 -15.87 -7.85 10.60
CA HIS A 20 -15.41 -6.84 11.56
C HIS A 20 -14.86 -5.58 10.89
N LEU A 21 -15.08 -5.42 9.59
CA LEU A 21 -14.66 -4.22 8.86
C LEU A 21 -15.52 -3.03 9.28
N SER A 22 -14.87 -1.89 9.49
CA SER A 22 -15.56 -0.61 9.58
C SER A 22 -16.28 -0.28 8.26
N GLN A 23 -17.24 0.65 8.30
CA GLN A 23 -17.91 1.14 7.09
C GLN A 23 -16.92 1.66 6.05
N HIS A 24 -15.85 2.33 6.50
CA HIS A 24 -14.80 2.88 5.65
C HIS A 24 -14.00 1.80 4.92
N GLU A 25 -13.57 0.77 5.65
CA GLU A 25 -12.85 -0.38 5.09
C GLU A 25 -13.74 -1.20 4.16
N ASP A 26 -15.01 -1.40 4.53
CA ASP A 26 -15.97 -2.15 3.72
C ASP A 26 -16.29 -1.44 2.40
N ALA A 27 -16.39 -0.10 2.41
CA ALA A 27 -16.57 0.69 1.20
C ALA A 27 -15.38 0.54 0.24
N ALA A 28 -14.14 0.63 0.75
CA ALA A 28 -12.93 0.41 -0.06
C ALA A 28 -12.85 -1.03 -0.59
N ARG A 29 -13.27 -2.02 0.20
CA ARG A 29 -13.37 -3.42 -0.23
C ARG A 29 -14.34 -3.60 -1.40
N ILE A 30 -15.56 -3.06 -1.28
CA ILE A 30 -16.55 -3.12 -2.35
C ILE A 30 -16.02 -2.42 -3.61
N ALA A 31 -15.45 -1.23 -3.46
CA ALA A 31 -14.86 -0.47 -4.56
C ALA A 31 -13.73 -1.23 -5.27
N SER A 32 -12.90 -1.97 -4.52
CA SER A 32 -11.76 -2.72 -5.06
C SER A 32 -12.20 -3.88 -5.98
N SER A 33 -13.43 -4.34 -5.82
CA SER A 33 -14.04 -5.49 -6.50
C SER A 33 -14.59 -5.16 -7.89
N ASN A 34 -14.05 -4.10 -8.53
CA ASN A 34 -14.42 -3.62 -9.86
C ASN A 34 -15.91 -3.24 -9.97
N CYS A 35 -16.41 -2.50 -8.98
CA CYS A 35 -17.76 -1.93 -9.07
C CYS A 35 -17.81 -0.90 -10.23
N GLY A 36 -18.94 -0.83 -10.94
CA GLY A 36 -19.11 0.18 -11.99
C GLY A 36 -18.98 1.62 -11.45
N PRO A 37 -18.74 2.61 -12.32
CA PRO A 37 -18.47 3.99 -11.93
C PRO A 37 -19.59 4.62 -11.10
N GLU A 38 -20.85 4.28 -11.37
CA GLU A 38 -22.00 4.75 -10.58
C GLU A 38 -21.93 4.30 -9.11
N TRP A 39 -21.56 3.03 -8.89
CA TRP A 39 -21.40 2.48 -7.54
C TRP A 39 -20.21 3.10 -6.82
N PHE A 40 -19.10 3.31 -7.55
CA PHE A 40 -17.93 3.99 -6.99
C PHE A 40 -18.27 5.41 -6.53
N HIS A 41 -19.01 6.17 -7.35
CA HIS A 41 -19.47 7.52 -6.99
C HIS A 41 -20.41 7.52 -5.78
N ARG A 42 -21.35 6.57 -5.68
CA ARG A 42 -22.22 6.43 -4.50
C ARG A 42 -21.43 6.10 -3.23
N LEU A 43 -20.41 5.25 -3.32
CA LEU A 43 -19.54 4.94 -2.17
C LEU A 43 -18.76 6.16 -1.69
N ILE A 44 -18.27 6.99 -2.62
CA ILE A 44 -17.64 8.28 -2.27
C ILE A 44 -18.63 9.18 -1.52
N GLN A 45 -19.85 9.34 -2.03
CA GLN A 45 -20.87 10.17 -1.38
C GLN A 45 -21.23 9.68 0.02
N ASN A 46 -21.39 8.36 0.19
CA ASN A 46 -21.77 7.76 1.46
C ASN A 46 -20.66 7.79 2.51
N THR A 47 -19.40 7.78 2.08
CA THR A 47 -18.24 7.87 2.97
C THR A 47 -17.85 9.30 3.30
N GLY A 48 -18.29 10.28 2.50
CA GLY A 48 -17.86 11.68 2.60
C GLY A 48 -16.38 11.90 2.23
N ALA A 49 -15.72 10.89 1.67
CA ALA A 49 -14.31 10.95 1.30
C ALA A 49 -14.10 11.82 0.05
N LYS A 50 -12.93 12.44 -0.07
CA LYS A 50 -12.53 13.08 -1.33
C LYS A 50 -12.31 12.00 -2.40
N PRO A 51 -12.70 12.21 -3.68
CA PRO A 51 -12.58 11.18 -4.72
C PRO A 51 -11.18 10.58 -4.85
N ALA A 52 -10.13 11.41 -4.91
CA ALA A 52 -8.74 10.94 -5.00
C ALA A 52 -8.29 10.14 -3.77
N ALA A 53 -8.69 10.58 -2.57
CA ALA A 53 -8.40 9.87 -1.33
C ALA A 53 -9.09 8.49 -1.31
N PHE A 54 -10.35 8.42 -1.73
CA PHE A 54 -11.08 7.16 -1.81
C PHE A 54 -10.51 6.20 -2.86
N ALA A 55 -10.08 6.71 -4.01
CA ALA A 55 -9.37 5.92 -5.01
C ALA A 55 -8.04 5.35 -4.46
N ARG A 56 -7.29 6.17 -3.69
CA ARG A 56 -6.06 5.73 -3.03
C ARG A 56 -6.31 4.63 -2.01
N LEU A 57 -7.38 4.74 -1.22
CA LEU A 57 -7.80 3.72 -0.26
C LEU A 57 -8.25 2.43 -0.94
N THR A 58 -8.97 2.54 -2.05
CA THR A 58 -9.37 1.39 -2.86
C THR A 58 -8.14 0.63 -3.38
N ARG A 59 -7.11 1.36 -3.81
CA ARG A 59 -5.83 0.78 -4.25
C ARG A 59 -5.04 0.18 -3.07
N ALA A 60 -5.06 0.84 -1.92
CA ALA A 60 -4.43 0.34 -0.69
C ALA A 60 -5.06 -0.98 -0.21
N TRP A 61 -6.40 -1.06 -0.25
CA TRP A 61 -7.13 -2.30 0.02
C TRP A 61 -6.74 -3.41 -0.96
N ARG A 62 -6.64 -3.10 -2.26
CA ARG A 62 -6.28 -4.10 -3.28
C ARG A 62 -4.93 -4.76 -3.01
N TYR A 63 -3.94 -4.00 -2.58
CA TYR A 63 -2.58 -4.51 -2.35
C TYR A 63 -2.30 -4.99 -0.93
N GLY A 64 -3.13 -4.59 0.03
CA GLY A 64 -2.82 -4.74 1.46
C GLY A 64 -4.00 -5.06 2.37
N GLY A 65 -5.22 -5.15 1.83
CA GLY A 65 -6.44 -5.30 2.62
C GLY A 65 -6.61 -4.20 3.69
N PRO A 66 -7.14 -4.55 4.87
CA PRO A 66 -7.30 -3.61 5.98
C PRO A 66 -5.97 -2.98 6.43
N THR A 67 -4.88 -3.76 6.44
CA THR A 67 -3.56 -3.26 6.82
C THR A 67 -3.03 -2.26 5.80
N GLY A 68 -3.31 -2.46 4.51
CA GLY A 68 -3.00 -1.51 3.45
C GLY A 68 -3.65 -0.14 3.69
N ILE A 69 -4.92 -0.12 4.11
CA ILE A 69 -5.63 1.12 4.49
C ILE A 69 -4.93 1.78 5.68
N THR A 70 -4.66 1.00 6.73
CA THR A 70 -3.95 1.50 7.93
C THR A 70 -2.61 2.15 7.56
N VAL A 71 -1.82 1.53 6.68
CA VAL A 71 -0.53 2.05 6.21
C VAL A 71 -0.67 3.29 5.33
N ALA A 72 -1.74 3.38 4.55
CA ALA A 72 -2.01 4.54 3.71
C ALA A 72 -2.31 5.79 4.56
N GLU A 73 -3.10 5.63 5.62
CA GLU A 73 -3.66 6.75 6.40
C GLU A 73 -2.83 7.10 7.65
N GLN A 74 -2.22 6.11 8.30
CA GLN A 74 -1.66 6.27 9.65
C GLN A 74 -0.15 6.02 9.66
N PRO A 75 0.68 7.06 9.36
CA PRO A 75 2.12 6.95 9.55
C PRO A 75 2.45 6.73 11.03
N ARG A 76 3.18 5.65 11.31
CA ARG A 76 3.50 5.14 12.65
C ARG A 76 5.01 5.11 12.88
N THR A 77 5.42 5.13 14.13
CA THR A 77 6.83 4.92 14.50
C THR A 77 7.05 3.43 14.78
N PRO A 78 7.76 2.70 13.90
CA PRO A 78 8.04 1.27 14.09
C PRO A 78 9.27 1.07 15.00
N ASP A 79 9.63 -0.18 15.26
CA ASP A 79 10.91 -0.53 15.87
C ASP A 79 12.09 0.06 15.05
N PRO A 80 12.97 0.87 15.66
CA PRO A 80 14.14 1.42 14.98
C PRO A 80 15.06 0.36 14.35
N THR A 81 15.11 -0.84 14.93
CA THR A 81 15.93 -1.96 14.46
C THR A 81 15.47 -2.43 13.08
N ALA A 82 14.16 -2.59 12.88
CA ALA A 82 13.59 -2.99 11.60
C ALA A 82 13.85 -1.95 10.50
N MET A 83 13.74 -0.66 10.83
CA MET A 83 14.03 0.43 9.89
C MET A 83 15.51 0.50 9.53
N THR A 84 16.39 0.28 10.51
CA THR A 84 17.85 0.29 10.29
C THR A 84 18.26 -0.87 9.38
N ALA A 85 17.79 -2.09 9.68
CA ALA A 85 18.07 -3.27 8.87
C ALA A 85 17.58 -3.11 7.42
N ALA A 86 16.35 -2.64 7.23
CA ALA A 86 15.81 -2.40 5.91
C ALA A 86 16.57 -1.31 5.14
N ARG A 87 16.96 -0.22 5.81
CA ARG A 87 17.76 0.84 5.19
C ARG A 87 19.12 0.32 4.74
N THR A 88 19.79 -0.50 5.54
CA THR A 88 21.07 -1.12 5.16
C THR A 88 20.90 -1.98 3.92
N ALA A 89 19.97 -2.94 3.94
CA ALA A 89 19.71 -3.84 2.82
C ALA A 89 19.40 -3.06 1.52
N LEU A 90 18.52 -2.06 1.59
CA LEU A 90 18.18 -1.24 0.43
C LEU A 90 19.37 -0.39 -0.08
N THR A 91 20.22 0.12 0.82
CA THR A 91 21.38 0.92 0.41
C THR A 91 22.39 0.06 -0.35
N GLU A 92 22.60 -1.18 0.09
CA GLU A 92 23.45 -2.16 -0.60
C GLU A 92 22.91 -2.44 -2.00
N THR A 93 21.63 -2.83 -2.11
CA THR A 93 20.99 -3.10 -3.41
C THR A 93 21.03 -1.88 -4.34
N LEU A 94 20.72 -0.67 -3.85
CA LEU A 94 20.72 0.54 -4.68
C LEU A 94 22.11 0.90 -5.20
N THR A 95 23.17 0.62 -4.42
CA THR A 95 24.55 0.84 -4.85
C THR A 95 24.93 -0.06 -6.02
N GLU A 96 24.37 -1.28 -6.08
CA GLU A 96 24.55 -2.20 -7.20
C GLU A 96 23.71 -1.79 -8.43
N MET A 97 22.50 -1.27 -8.20
CA MET A 97 21.55 -0.93 -9.27
C MET A 97 21.79 0.43 -9.92
N THR A 98 22.45 1.37 -9.24
CA THR A 98 22.51 2.78 -9.68
C THR A 98 23.91 3.37 -9.61
N THR A 99 24.21 4.31 -10.50
CA THR A 99 25.42 5.15 -10.44
C THR A 99 25.07 6.54 -10.97
N PRO A 100 25.16 7.63 -10.17
CA PRO A 100 25.70 7.72 -8.80
C PRO A 100 24.76 7.14 -7.71
N PRO A 101 25.23 6.98 -6.45
CA PRO A 101 24.42 6.46 -5.35
C PRO A 101 23.19 7.32 -5.05
N VAL A 102 22.05 6.68 -4.83
CA VAL A 102 20.76 7.33 -4.54
C VAL A 102 20.56 7.52 -3.03
N ALA A 103 20.10 8.71 -2.63
CA ALA A 103 19.85 9.02 -1.22
C ALA A 103 18.52 8.40 -0.73
N LEU A 104 18.60 7.54 0.28
CA LEU A 104 17.43 6.95 0.94
C LEU A 104 17.05 7.72 2.21
N ARG A 105 15.93 8.46 2.16
CA ARG A 105 15.42 9.23 3.30
C ARG A 105 14.46 8.42 4.16
N ALA A 106 14.73 8.34 5.47
CA ALA A 106 13.83 7.73 6.44
C ALA A 106 12.97 8.78 7.17
N TRP A 107 11.68 8.49 7.35
CA TRP A 107 10.78 9.23 8.23
C TRP A 107 9.71 8.29 8.80
N ARG A 108 9.67 8.13 10.12
CA ARG A 108 8.74 7.19 10.79
C ARG A 108 8.86 5.78 10.17
N ASN A 109 7.76 5.23 9.66
CA ASN A 109 7.72 3.95 8.96
C ASN A 109 7.96 4.06 7.44
N ARG A 110 8.52 5.16 6.94
CA ARG A 110 8.66 5.41 5.50
C ARG A 110 10.13 5.51 5.10
N LEU A 111 10.48 4.81 4.03
CA LEU A 111 11.76 4.91 3.33
C LEU A 111 11.48 5.48 1.94
N THR A 112 12.04 6.64 1.61
CA THR A 112 11.72 7.39 0.39
C THR A 112 12.96 7.58 -0.47
N LEU A 113 12.84 7.21 -1.74
CA LEU A 113 13.79 7.48 -2.81
C LEU A 113 13.17 8.59 -3.68
N ALA A 114 13.43 9.85 -3.31
CA ALA A 114 12.75 10.99 -3.90
C ALA A 114 13.00 11.10 -5.41
N ASP A 115 14.25 10.88 -5.84
CA ASP A 115 14.66 11.02 -7.25
C ASP A 115 14.02 9.98 -8.18
N HIS A 116 13.45 8.91 -7.61
CA HIS A 116 12.79 7.83 -8.36
C HIS A 116 11.27 7.81 -8.13
N GLY A 117 10.74 8.74 -7.33
CA GLY A 117 9.32 8.74 -6.98
C GLY A 117 8.88 7.43 -6.30
N ILE A 118 9.76 6.79 -5.52
CA ILE A 118 9.47 5.53 -4.81
C ILE A 118 9.44 5.75 -3.30
N GLN A 119 8.45 5.17 -2.63
CA GLN A 119 8.37 5.14 -1.17
C GLN A 119 7.91 3.78 -0.66
N LEU A 120 8.69 3.18 0.24
CA LEU A 120 8.30 1.98 0.97
C LEU A 120 7.75 2.37 2.34
N ARG A 121 6.65 1.75 2.76
CA ARG A 121 6.03 1.98 4.07
C ARG A 121 5.94 0.68 4.86
N LEU A 122 6.50 0.64 6.07
CA LEU A 122 6.44 -0.51 6.96
C LEU A 122 5.10 -0.57 7.70
N GLY A 123 4.38 -1.67 7.52
CA GLY A 123 3.10 -1.95 8.16
C GLY A 123 3.21 -2.55 9.57
N PRO A 124 2.11 -2.53 10.35
CA PRO A 124 2.03 -3.18 11.66
C PRO A 124 2.18 -4.71 11.60
N ASP A 125 1.95 -5.28 10.42
CA ASP A 125 2.16 -6.67 10.07
C ASP A 125 3.60 -6.99 9.65
N THR A 126 4.55 -6.08 9.85
CA THR A 126 5.98 -6.24 9.49
C THR A 126 6.24 -6.41 7.99
N ARG A 127 5.31 -5.98 7.13
CA ARG A 127 5.47 -6.00 5.67
C ARG A 127 5.72 -4.61 5.12
N TRP A 128 6.40 -4.55 3.98
CA TRP A 128 6.72 -3.35 3.23
C TRP A 128 5.71 -3.13 2.11
N TYR A 129 5.06 -1.98 2.15
CA TYR A 129 4.05 -1.55 1.20
C TYR A 129 4.69 -0.54 0.24
N PRO A 130 4.83 -0.87 -1.05
CA PRO A 130 5.48 0.01 -2.00
C PRO A 130 4.50 1.01 -2.62
N TYR A 131 4.95 2.26 -2.74
CA TYR A 131 4.22 3.39 -3.28
C TYR A 131 5.04 4.06 -4.38
N LEU A 132 4.33 4.56 -5.40
CA LEU A 132 4.87 5.44 -6.43
C LEU A 132 4.28 6.84 -6.29
N GLN A 133 5.08 7.85 -6.62
CA GLN A 133 4.62 9.23 -6.72
C GLN A 133 4.04 9.48 -8.11
N ASP A 134 2.92 10.20 -8.19
CA ASP A 134 2.41 10.71 -9.46
C ASP A 134 2.98 12.11 -9.77
N ASP A 135 2.59 12.66 -10.93
CA ASP A 135 3.04 13.97 -11.40
C ASP A 135 2.59 15.14 -10.50
N ASP A 136 1.51 14.95 -9.74
CA ASP A 136 0.99 15.93 -8.77
C ASP A 136 1.68 15.83 -7.40
N GLY A 137 2.63 14.89 -7.25
CA GLY A 137 3.40 14.67 -6.04
C GLY A 137 2.71 13.76 -5.02
N ASP A 138 1.60 13.13 -5.39
CA ASP A 138 0.78 12.28 -4.55
C ASP A 138 1.28 10.83 -4.54
N TRP A 139 1.26 10.19 -3.37
CA TRP A 139 1.76 8.82 -3.20
C TRP A 139 0.66 7.77 -3.35
N TRP A 140 0.81 6.87 -4.31
CA TRP A 140 -0.13 5.81 -4.63
C TRP A 140 0.44 4.42 -4.31
N PRO A 141 -0.32 3.55 -3.60
CA PRO A 141 0.05 2.15 -3.45
C PRO A 141 0.27 1.52 -4.83
N ALA A 142 1.37 0.82 -5.07
CA ALA A 142 1.77 0.44 -6.43
C ALA A 142 1.91 -1.07 -6.66
N ALA A 143 2.16 -1.85 -5.61
CA ALA A 143 2.26 -3.30 -5.69
C ALA A 143 1.85 -3.96 -4.34
N PRO A 144 1.59 -5.29 -4.31
CA PRO A 144 1.33 -6.02 -3.07
C PRO A 144 2.45 -5.82 -2.05
N ALA A 145 2.09 -5.87 -0.77
CA ALA A 145 3.09 -5.79 0.29
C ALA A 145 4.01 -7.02 0.32
N ASP A 146 5.25 -6.87 0.78
CA ASP A 146 6.21 -7.98 0.89
C ASP A 146 6.95 -7.94 2.25
N PRO A 147 7.22 -9.07 2.92
CA PRO A 147 8.06 -9.08 4.12
C PRO A 147 9.49 -8.57 3.87
N ASP A 148 10.04 -8.75 2.67
CA ASP A 148 11.37 -8.28 2.30
C ASP A 148 11.33 -6.88 1.65
N PRO A 149 12.01 -5.86 2.22
CA PRO A 149 12.06 -4.53 1.64
C PRO A 149 12.68 -4.49 0.24
N VAL A 150 13.65 -5.37 -0.06
CA VAL A 150 14.33 -5.38 -1.37
C VAL A 150 13.40 -5.93 -2.46
N THR A 151 12.66 -6.99 -2.15
CA THR A 151 11.59 -7.50 -3.03
C THR A 151 10.50 -6.45 -3.25
N ALA A 152 10.07 -5.74 -2.19
CA ALA A 152 9.10 -4.65 -2.31
C ALA A 152 9.63 -3.51 -3.21
N LEU A 153 10.89 -3.10 -3.07
CA LEU A 153 11.53 -2.10 -3.93
C LEU A 153 11.53 -2.54 -5.39
N THR A 154 12.05 -3.74 -5.66
CA THR A 154 12.19 -4.28 -7.02
C THR A 154 10.85 -4.38 -7.74
N SER A 155 9.77 -4.68 -7.01
CA SER A 155 8.40 -4.78 -7.57
C SER A 155 7.88 -3.49 -8.21
N VAL A 156 8.37 -2.33 -7.76
CA VAL A 156 7.99 -1.01 -8.29
C VAL A 156 9.10 -0.34 -9.09
N TRP A 157 10.35 -0.75 -8.89
CA TRP A 157 11.49 -0.27 -9.69
C TRP A 157 11.29 -0.53 -11.19
N GLN A 158 10.85 -1.73 -11.55
CA GLN A 158 10.57 -2.08 -12.95
C GLN A 158 9.42 -1.27 -13.56
N GLN A 159 8.55 -0.67 -12.74
CA GLN A 159 7.43 0.14 -13.21
C GLN A 159 7.87 1.58 -13.52
N THR A 160 8.91 2.08 -12.84
CA THR A 160 9.47 3.43 -13.09
C THR A 160 10.38 3.48 -14.31
N GLU A 161 10.89 2.34 -14.78
CA GLU A 161 11.72 2.24 -16.00
C GLU A 161 10.91 2.10 -17.30
N ARG A 162 9.57 2.03 -17.20
CA ARG A 162 8.66 1.90 -18.35
C ARG A 162 8.11 3.25 -18.81
#